data_AF-A0A7S0SVP7-F1
#
_entry.id   AF-A0A7S0SVP7-F1
#
_cell.length_a   1.000
_cell.length_b   1.000
_cell.length_c   1.000
_cell.angle_alpha   90.00
_cell.angle_beta   90.00
_cell.angle_gamma   90.00
#
_symmetry.space_group_name_H-M   'P 1'
#
loop_
_entity.id
_entity.type
_entity.pdbx_description
1 polymer ?
#
loop_
_entity_poly.entity_id
_entity_poly.type
_entity_poly.pdbx_seq_one_letter_code
_entity_poly.pdbx_strand_id
1 'polypeptide(L)'
;LNMSIVENEINHTNELRTDPITILENRKKTLERVHANFLPELHLIGSIISGSDLIRDFTEGAYLRYKIEYGTACEHISGDLIGQTHIAYKHNILSYNTLTYNHPIDIHLAELGISGNKPPLILIQCTRVDWHGRRLISGYGFAHIPTTNGYNKITIPLWRPTGSLEEELDSYFVGRSSALINSDPIYETAWKDRCRLVTTTAGEITIELYTITRHTKLQGIDSNNNLK
;
A
#
# COMPACT_ATOMS: atom_id res chain seq x y z
N LEU A 1 -71.75 49.31 -9.06
CA LEU A 1 -71.44 48.19 -8.13
C LEU A 1 -71.15 46.97 -9.00
N ASN A 2 -69.96 46.46 -9.30
CA ASN A 2 -68.53 46.64 -8.97
C ASN A 2 -67.79 46.18 -10.25
N MET A 3 -66.88 46.89 -10.91
CA MET A 3 -65.45 47.12 -10.64
C MET A 3 -64.65 45.97 -10.01
N SER A 4 -63.95 45.19 -10.87
CA SER A 4 -62.59 44.65 -10.68
C SER A 4 -62.13 43.99 -12.01
N ILE A 5 -61.11 44.46 -12.77
CA ILE A 5 -59.65 44.42 -12.48
C ILE A 5 -59.24 42.94 -12.28
N VAL A 6 -58.31 42.30 -13.00
CA VAL A 6 -57.23 42.73 -13.89
C VAL A 6 -56.69 41.50 -14.66
N GLU A 7 -55.99 41.81 -15.74
CA GLU A 7 -55.01 41.03 -16.50
C GLU A 7 -54.48 39.74 -15.86
N ASN A 8 -54.44 38.67 -16.66
CA ASN A 8 -53.44 37.61 -16.50
C ASN A 8 -52.96 37.16 -17.89
N GLU A 9 -52.47 38.12 -18.67
CA GLU A 9 -51.52 37.87 -19.77
C GLU A 9 -50.11 38.17 -19.26
N ILE A 10 -49.54 37.29 -18.44
CA ILE A 10 -48.09 37.21 -18.29
C ILE A 10 -47.70 35.73 -18.18
N ASN A 11 -47.85 35.00 -19.29
CA ASN A 11 -46.96 33.88 -19.56
C ASN A 11 -45.62 34.47 -20.01
N HIS A 12 -44.87 35.03 -19.05
CA HIS A 12 -43.47 35.34 -19.29
C HIS A 12 -42.74 34.00 -19.44
N THR A 13 -42.29 33.78 -20.67
CA THR A 13 -41.18 32.93 -21.08
C THR A 13 -40.09 32.83 -20.01
N ASN A 14 -40.24 31.90 -19.07
CA ASN A 14 -39.13 31.42 -18.24
C ASN A 14 -38.52 30.20 -18.92
N GLU A 15 -38.08 30.38 -20.17
CA GLU A 15 -37.16 29.46 -20.79
C GLU A 15 -35.74 30.02 -20.67
N LEU A 16 -34.91 29.26 -19.95
CA LEU A 16 -33.46 29.13 -20.14
C LEU A 16 -32.60 30.34 -19.76
N ARG A 17 -32.73 30.82 -18.52
CA ARG A 17 -31.60 31.46 -17.82
C ARG A 17 -31.05 30.46 -16.81
N THR A 18 -30.18 29.55 -17.26
CA THR A 18 -29.35 28.77 -16.33
C THR A 18 -28.61 29.75 -15.44
N ASP A 19 -28.76 29.62 -14.12
CA ASP A 19 -28.16 30.56 -13.18
C ASP A 19 -26.65 30.65 -13.42
N PRO A 20 -26.04 31.85 -13.44
CA PRO A 20 -24.61 32.01 -13.66
C PRO A 20 -23.78 31.20 -12.64
N ILE A 21 -24.32 30.98 -11.45
CA ILE A 21 -23.73 30.13 -10.40
C ILE A 21 -23.70 28.65 -10.84
N THR A 22 -24.81 28.10 -11.35
CA THR A 22 -24.84 26.71 -11.84
C THR A 22 -23.97 26.51 -13.07
N ILE A 23 -23.86 27.51 -13.95
CA ILE A 23 -22.92 27.46 -15.09
C ILE A 23 -21.47 27.41 -14.60
N LEU A 24 -21.11 28.25 -13.62
CA LEU A 24 -19.76 28.27 -13.03
C LEU A 24 -19.43 26.97 -12.31
N GLU A 25 -20.37 26.41 -11.54
CA GLU A 25 -20.21 25.12 -10.88
C GLU A 25 -20.07 23.98 -11.88
N ASN A 26 -20.87 23.95 -12.95
CA ASN A 26 -20.77 22.95 -14.00
C ASN A 26 -19.44 23.09 -14.75
N ARG A 27 -18.98 24.31 -15.02
CA ARG A 27 -17.68 24.57 -15.63
C ARG A 27 -16.54 24.15 -14.70
N LYS A 28 -16.64 24.40 -13.41
CA LYS A 28 -15.68 23.94 -12.39
C LYS A 28 -15.64 22.42 -12.31
N LYS A 29 -16.79 21.74 -12.22
CA LYS A 29 -16.89 20.26 -12.26
C LYS A 29 -16.32 19.69 -13.56
N THR A 30 -16.56 20.36 -14.69
CA THR A 30 -16.02 19.95 -15.99
C THR A 30 -14.50 20.12 -16.02
N LEU A 31 -13.97 21.24 -15.51
CA LEU A 31 -12.53 21.48 -15.39
C LEU A 31 -11.88 20.50 -14.41
N GLU A 32 -12.52 20.18 -13.28
CA GLU A 32 -12.06 19.16 -12.33
C GLU A 32 -12.02 17.78 -12.98
N ARG A 33 -13.05 17.39 -13.74
CA ARG A 33 -13.06 16.13 -14.50
C ARG A 33 -11.99 16.09 -15.60
N VAL A 34 -11.84 17.19 -16.34
CA VAL A 34 -10.82 17.32 -17.38
C VAL A 34 -9.43 17.24 -16.75
N HIS A 35 -9.21 17.92 -15.62
CA HIS A 35 -7.94 17.88 -14.90
C HIS A 35 -7.65 16.50 -14.32
N ALA A 36 -8.66 15.84 -13.73
CA ALA A 36 -8.57 14.46 -13.24
C ALA A 36 -8.18 13.48 -14.35
N ASN A 37 -8.70 13.66 -15.58
CA ASN A 37 -8.35 12.83 -16.73
C ASN A 37 -6.87 12.96 -17.18
N PHE A 38 -6.15 14.00 -16.74
CA PHE A 38 -4.74 14.24 -17.08
C PHE A 38 -3.80 14.18 -15.88
N LEU A 39 -4.28 13.74 -14.71
CA LEU A 39 -3.40 13.46 -13.58
C LEU A 39 -2.48 12.28 -13.95
N PRO A 40 -1.19 12.33 -13.58
CA PRO A 40 -0.31 11.19 -13.68
C PRO A 40 -0.84 10.09 -12.78
N GLU A 41 -0.83 8.88 -13.28
CA GLU A 41 -1.28 7.71 -12.53
C GLU A 41 -0.15 6.70 -12.45
N LEU A 42 -0.11 6.01 -11.32
CA LEU A 42 0.80 4.92 -11.02
C LEU A 42 -0.01 3.67 -10.69
N HIS A 43 0.13 2.65 -11.52
CA HIS A 43 -0.44 1.34 -11.31
C HIS A 43 0.68 0.38 -10.88
N LEU A 44 0.48 -0.30 -9.75
CA LEU A 44 1.39 -1.28 -9.20
C LEU A 44 0.68 -2.64 -9.19
N ILE A 45 1.08 -3.53 -10.09
CA ILE A 45 0.40 -4.81 -10.31
C ILE A 45 1.40 -5.94 -10.20
N GLY A 46 1.15 -6.94 -9.36
CA GLY A 46 2.00 -8.11 -9.27
C GLY A 46 1.61 -9.01 -8.11
N SER A 47 2.59 -9.60 -7.45
CA SER A 47 2.32 -10.50 -6.34
C SER A 47 3.48 -10.69 -5.38
N ILE A 48 3.14 -11.05 -4.15
CA ILE A 48 4.06 -11.61 -3.17
C ILE A 48 4.30 -13.07 -3.56
N ILE A 49 5.48 -13.36 -4.11
CA ILE A 49 5.79 -14.67 -4.70
C ILE A 49 6.09 -15.69 -3.61
N SER A 50 7.08 -15.39 -2.77
CA SER A 50 7.60 -16.35 -1.80
C SER A 50 8.30 -15.67 -0.63
N GLY A 51 8.61 -16.43 0.41
CA GLY A 51 9.58 -16.00 1.41
C GLY A 51 10.45 -17.14 1.93
N SER A 52 11.70 -16.82 2.25
CA SER A 52 12.72 -17.73 2.77
C SER A 52 12.86 -17.57 4.27
N ASP A 53 13.14 -18.66 4.97
CA ASP A 53 13.52 -18.67 6.39
C ASP A 53 12.48 -18.03 7.32
N LEU A 54 11.19 -18.20 6.98
CA LEU A 54 10.06 -17.64 7.73
C LEU A 54 9.55 -18.55 8.86
N ILE A 55 9.85 -19.84 8.76
CA ILE A 55 9.44 -20.90 9.70
C ILE A 55 10.68 -21.59 10.28
N ARG A 56 10.53 -22.15 11.49
CA ARG A 56 11.61 -22.86 12.19
C ARG A 56 11.56 -24.36 11.92
N ASP A 57 10.34 -24.90 11.94
CA ASP A 57 10.09 -26.33 11.78
C ASP A 57 9.16 -26.60 10.59
N PHE A 58 9.26 -27.80 10.00
CA PHE A 58 8.47 -28.20 8.83
C PHE A 58 6.95 -28.33 9.11
N THR A 59 6.56 -28.41 10.38
CA THR A 59 5.15 -28.45 10.82
C THR A 59 4.53 -27.07 10.92
N GLU A 60 5.33 -26.01 10.87
CA GLU A 60 4.86 -24.64 10.96
C GLU A 60 4.43 -24.11 9.58
N GLY A 61 3.45 -23.22 9.59
CA GLY A 61 3.10 -22.39 8.44
C GLY A 61 3.42 -20.93 8.71
N ALA A 62 3.36 -20.09 7.68
CA ALA A 62 3.41 -18.64 7.88
C ALA A 62 2.46 -17.93 6.94
N TYR A 63 1.99 -16.76 7.36
CA TYR A 63 1.24 -15.83 6.52
C TYR A 63 1.80 -14.43 6.70
N LEU A 64 1.53 -13.59 5.70
CA LEU A 64 2.01 -12.23 5.63
C LEU A 64 0.83 -11.29 5.69
N ARG A 65 0.97 -10.22 6.46
CA ARG A 65 0.12 -9.03 6.35
C ARG A 65 0.95 -7.93 5.70
N TYR A 66 0.39 -7.27 4.72
CA TYR A 66 1.05 -6.15 4.07
C TYR A 66 0.24 -4.87 4.24
N LYS A 67 0.94 -3.74 4.21
CA LYS A 67 0.38 -2.41 4.14
C LYS A 67 1.22 -1.59 3.15
N ILE A 68 0.57 -0.81 2.30
CA ILE A 68 1.23 0.08 1.35
C ILE A 68 0.94 1.52 1.74
N GLU A 69 2.03 2.27 1.90
CA GLU A 69 2.01 3.69 2.23
C GLU A 69 2.52 4.48 1.03
N TYR A 70 1.98 5.67 0.82
CA TYR A 70 2.34 6.54 -0.28
C TYR A 70 2.53 7.98 0.22
N GLY A 71 3.23 8.81 -0.58
CA GLY A 71 3.47 10.20 -0.23
C GLY A 71 2.18 11.04 -0.21
N THR A 72 2.19 12.16 0.53
CA THR A 72 1.06 13.09 0.62
C THR A 72 0.68 13.75 -0.71
N ALA A 73 1.58 13.69 -1.69
CA ALA A 73 1.36 14.16 -3.05
C ALA A 73 0.64 13.11 -3.93
N CYS A 74 0.30 11.95 -3.39
CA CYS A 74 -0.46 10.92 -4.09
C CYS A 74 -1.82 10.71 -3.44
N GLU A 75 -2.81 10.36 -4.26
CA GLU A 75 -4.13 9.94 -3.84
C GLU A 75 -4.36 8.48 -4.24
N HIS A 76 -4.93 7.70 -3.33
CA HIS A 76 -5.31 6.32 -3.63
C HIS A 76 -6.64 6.29 -4.38
N ILE A 77 -6.62 5.73 -5.59
CA ILE A 77 -7.81 5.62 -6.44
C ILE A 77 -8.51 4.28 -6.21
N SER A 78 -7.75 3.17 -6.29
CA SER A 78 -8.30 1.83 -6.28
C SER A 78 -7.25 0.80 -5.86
N GLY A 79 -7.71 -0.36 -5.41
CA GLY A 79 -6.87 -1.46 -4.92
C GLY A 79 -6.86 -1.56 -3.41
N ASP A 80 -6.18 -2.59 -2.91
CA ASP A 80 -6.09 -2.86 -1.49
C ASP A 80 -4.76 -2.34 -0.94
N LEU A 81 -4.82 -1.26 -0.14
CA LEU A 81 -3.65 -0.75 0.58
C LEU A 81 -3.20 -1.69 1.70
N ILE A 82 -4.10 -2.55 2.20
CA ILE A 82 -3.83 -3.47 3.30
C ILE A 82 -4.40 -4.83 2.92
N GLY A 83 -3.61 -5.88 3.09
CA GLY A 83 -4.08 -7.23 2.82
C GLY A 83 -3.37 -8.29 3.64
N GLN A 84 -3.84 -9.52 3.47
CA GLN A 84 -3.29 -10.68 4.16
C GLN A 84 -3.25 -11.88 3.19
N THR A 85 -2.13 -12.58 3.19
CA THR A 85 -1.96 -13.81 2.41
C THR A 85 -2.68 -14.99 3.07
N HIS A 86 -2.78 -16.09 2.33
CA HIS A 86 -3.07 -17.38 2.94
C HIS A 86 -1.90 -17.86 3.81
N ILE A 87 -2.15 -18.89 4.63
CA ILE A 87 -1.09 -19.57 5.40
C ILE A 87 -0.39 -20.56 4.46
N ALA A 88 0.87 -20.29 4.15
CA ALA A 88 1.71 -21.17 3.36
C ALA A 88 2.44 -22.15 4.28
N TYR A 89 2.51 -23.41 3.84
CA TYR A 89 3.27 -24.47 4.49
C TYR A 89 4.36 -24.96 3.56
N LYS A 90 5.42 -25.55 4.13
CA LYS A 90 6.51 -26.11 3.34
C LYS A 90 5.98 -27.26 2.48
N HIS A 91 6.17 -27.18 1.17
CA HIS A 91 5.64 -28.19 0.25
C HIS A 91 6.43 -29.51 0.27
N ASN A 92 7.75 -29.47 0.51
CA ASN A 92 8.61 -30.65 0.53
C ASN A 92 9.67 -30.54 1.65
N ILE A 93 9.92 -31.62 2.37
CA ILE A 93 10.95 -31.68 3.42
C ILE A 93 12.35 -31.38 2.84
N LEU A 94 12.61 -31.84 1.62
CA LEU A 94 13.91 -31.70 0.93
C LEU A 94 14.13 -30.32 0.27
N SER A 95 13.10 -29.49 0.14
CA SER A 95 13.27 -28.16 -0.45
C SER A 95 13.96 -27.21 0.54
N TYR A 96 14.56 -26.14 0.02
CA TYR A 96 14.94 -24.98 0.82
C TYR A 96 13.76 -24.48 1.65
N ASN A 97 14.03 -23.76 2.74
CA ASN A 97 13.03 -23.25 3.67
C ASN A 97 12.23 -22.07 3.06
N THR A 98 11.60 -22.33 1.92
CA THR A 98 10.89 -21.35 1.11
C THR A 98 9.41 -21.67 1.11
N LEU A 99 8.60 -20.66 1.42
CA LEU A 99 7.15 -20.71 1.37
C LEU A 99 6.66 -19.96 0.14
N THR A 100 5.73 -20.54 -0.60
CA THR A 100 5.11 -19.92 -1.78
C THR A 100 3.77 -19.31 -1.42
N TYR A 101 3.55 -18.05 -1.82
CA TYR A 101 2.33 -17.31 -1.54
C TYR A 101 1.55 -16.97 -2.81
N ASN A 102 2.21 -16.51 -3.87
CA ASN A 102 1.58 -16.00 -5.10
C ASN A 102 0.36 -15.10 -4.83
N HIS A 103 0.47 -14.24 -3.80
CA HIS A 103 -0.65 -13.41 -3.35
C HIS A 103 -0.68 -12.12 -4.15
N PRO A 104 -1.82 -11.75 -4.79
CA PRO A 104 -1.87 -10.60 -5.68
C PRO A 104 -1.67 -9.28 -4.92
N ILE A 105 -1.02 -8.34 -5.59
CA ILE A 105 -0.95 -6.93 -5.22
C ILE A 105 -1.43 -6.14 -6.44
N ASP A 106 -2.43 -5.30 -6.25
CA ASP A 106 -2.95 -4.40 -7.28
C ASP A 106 -3.35 -3.08 -6.63
N ILE A 107 -2.67 -1.99 -7.00
CA ILE A 107 -2.89 -0.64 -6.47
C ILE A 107 -2.81 0.38 -7.59
N HIS A 108 -3.74 1.32 -7.56
CA HIS A 108 -3.82 2.46 -8.45
C HIS A 108 -3.77 3.76 -7.64
N LEU A 109 -2.73 4.56 -7.89
CA LEU A 109 -2.53 5.88 -7.29
C LEU A 109 -2.59 6.97 -8.38
N ALA A 110 -3.12 8.14 -8.03
CA ALA A 110 -2.94 9.37 -8.80
C ALA A 110 -1.92 10.27 -8.13
N GLU A 111 -1.03 10.87 -8.90
CA GLU A 111 -0.06 11.86 -8.45
C GLU A 111 -0.67 13.26 -8.61
N LEU A 112 -0.70 14.03 -7.53
CA LEU A 112 -1.29 15.37 -7.49
C LEU A 112 -0.26 16.49 -7.77
N GLY A 113 1.03 16.17 -7.93
CA GLY A 113 2.05 17.16 -8.28
C GLY A 113 3.50 16.65 -8.36
N ILE A 114 4.36 17.45 -8.99
CA ILE A 114 5.76 17.13 -9.38
C ILE A 114 6.77 17.22 -8.20
N SER A 115 6.41 17.88 -7.09
CA SER A 115 7.35 18.21 -6.01
C SER A 115 7.15 17.32 -4.78
N GLY A 116 8.17 16.51 -4.44
CA GLY A 116 8.26 15.82 -3.16
C GLY A 116 7.61 14.44 -3.07
N ASN A 117 7.36 13.78 -4.20
CA ASN A 117 6.74 12.46 -4.18
C ASN A 117 7.69 11.43 -3.52
N LYS A 118 7.31 10.97 -2.32
CA LYS A 118 7.96 9.85 -1.64
C LYS A 118 7.52 8.57 -2.36
N PRO A 119 8.44 7.72 -2.84
CA PRO A 119 8.08 6.49 -3.50
C PRO A 119 7.22 5.61 -2.57
N PRO A 120 6.21 4.90 -3.10
CA PRO A 120 5.38 4.03 -2.30
C PRO A 120 6.23 3.06 -1.50
N LEU A 121 5.83 2.79 -0.26
CA LEU A 121 6.52 1.92 0.67
C LEU A 121 5.61 0.74 0.97
N ILE A 122 6.11 -0.48 0.73
CA ILE A 122 5.45 -1.69 1.20
C ILE A 122 6.02 -2.06 2.56
N LEU A 123 5.12 -2.31 3.50
CA LEU A 123 5.37 -2.80 4.84
C LEU A 123 4.86 -4.23 4.92
N ILE A 124 5.66 -5.12 5.51
CA ILE A 124 5.28 -6.51 5.72
C ILE A 124 5.40 -6.85 7.20
N GLN A 125 4.42 -7.57 7.72
CA GLN A 125 4.47 -8.31 8.97
C GLN A 125 4.33 -9.80 8.67
N CYS A 126 5.33 -10.59 9.05
CA CYS A 126 5.29 -12.04 8.97
C CYS A 126 4.82 -12.64 10.29
N THR A 127 3.86 -13.55 10.21
CA THR A 127 3.34 -14.30 11.36
C THR A 127 3.44 -15.79 11.07
N ARG A 128 4.20 -16.52 11.90
CA ARG A 128 4.22 -17.99 11.87
C ARG A 128 3.05 -18.56 12.65
N VAL A 129 2.62 -19.74 12.24
CA VAL A 129 1.59 -20.55 12.86
C VAL A 129 2.22 -21.87 13.25
N ASP A 130 2.29 -22.14 14.54
CA ASP A 130 2.87 -23.39 15.04
C ASP A 130 1.89 -24.56 14.90
N TRP A 131 2.35 -25.77 15.25
CA TRP A 131 1.52 -26.97 15.18
C TRP A 131 0.32 -26.97 16.14
N HIS A 132 0.34 -26.13 17.18
CA HIS A 132 -0.78 -25.91 18.08
C HIS A 132 -1.76 -24.85 17.55
N GLY A 133 -1.50 -24.27 16.38
CA GLY A 133 -2.31 -23.20 15.79
C GLY A 133 -2.09 -21.82 16.43
N ARG A 134 -1.05 -21.65 17.27
CA ARG A 134 -0.70 -20.36 17.86
C ARG A 134 -0.06 -19.47 16.79
N ARG A 135 -0.49 -18.20 16.76
CA ARG A 135 0.02 -17.19 15.82
C ARG A 135 1.09 -16.34 16.50
N LEU A 136 2.29 -16.37 15.96
CA LEU A 136 3.47 -15.75 16.56
C LEU A 136 4.11 -14.81 15.53
N ILE A 137 4.28 -13.55 15.89
CA ILE A 137 4.96 -12.60 15.00
C ILE A 137 6.42 -13.05 14.85
N SER A 138 6.82 -13.33 13.62
CA SER A 138 8.18 -13.76 13.27
C SER A 138 9.08 -12.56 12.98
N GLY A 139 8.54 -11.51 12.35
CA GLY A 139 9.31 -10.32 12.03
C GLY A 139 8.55 -9.33 11.15
N TYR A 140 9.20 -8.21 10.90
CA TYR A 140 8.70 -7.09 10.11
C TYR A 140 9.71 -6.75 9.01
N GLY A 141 9.24 -6.25 7.89
CA GLY A 141 10.09 -5.80 6.78
C GLY A 141 9.46 -4.62 6.07
N PHE A 142 10.26 -3.92 5.28
CA PHE A 142 9.76 -2.89 4.39
C PHE A 142 10.69 -2.69 3.21
N ALA A 143 10.15 -2.19 2.11
CA ALA A 143 10.92 -1.76 0.96
C ALA A 143 10.19 -0.66 0.21
N HIS A 144 10.96 0.24 -0.41
CA HIS A 144 10.40 1.20 -1.36
C HIS A 144 10.11 0.50 -2.69
N ILE A 145 8.93 0.75 -3.25
CA ILE A 145 8.52 0.27 -4.56
C ILE A 145 9.05 1.26 -5.61
N PRO A 146 9.83 0.81 -6.60
CA PRO A 146 10.28 1.67 -7.68
C PRO A 146 9.10 2.23 -8.46
N THR A 147 9.09 3.55 -8.66
CA THR A 147 8.09 4.25 -9.48
C THR A 147 8.49 4.27 -10.97
N THR A 148 9.66 3.73 -11.32
CA THR A 148 10.10 3.55 -12.70
C THR A 148 9.24 2.51 -13.39
N ASN A 149 8.72 2.87 -14.57
CA ASN A 149 7.89 1.99 -15.37
C ASN A 149 8.65 0.72 -15.80
N GLY A 150 8.06 -0.45 -15.56
CA GLY A 150 8.64 -1.74 -15.91
C GLY A 150 8.47 -2.81 -14.84
N TYR A 151 9.19 -3.91 -15.03
CA TYR A 151 9.22 -5.02 -14.09
C TYR A 151 10.25 -4.78 -12.97
N ASN A 152 9.82 -5.00 -11.74
CA ASN A 152 10.62 -4.82 -10.53
C ASN A 152 10.52 -6.08 -9.66
N LYS A 153 11.67 -6.67 -9.36
CA LYS A 153 11.80 -7.75 -8.37
C LYS A 153 12.41 -7.18 -7.09
N ILE A 154 11.66 -7.26 -6.00
CA ILE A 154 12.02 -6.66 -4.71
C ILE A 154 12.20 -7.77 -3.69
N THR A 155 13.38 -7.81 -3.06
CA THR A 155 13.65 -8.67 -1.90
C THR A 155 13.59 -7.83 -0.64
N ILE A 156 12.69 -8.18 0.27
CA ILE A 156 12.45 -7.48 1.54
C ILE A 156 13.05 -8.32 2.67
N PRO A 157 14.15 -7.86 3.32
CA PRO A 157 14.67 -8.52 4.50
C PRO A 157 13.73 -8.28 5.69
N LEU A 158 13.46 -9.34 6.46
CA LEU A 158 12.70 -9.27 7.69
C LEU A 158 13.63 -9.15 8.90
N TRP A 159 13.17 -8.40 9.89
CA TRP A 159 13.85 -8.21 11.15
C TRP A 159 12.85 -8.30 12.30
N ARG A 160 13.33 -8.70 13.49
CA ARG A 160 12.56 -8.65 14.73
C ARG A 160 13.42 -8.05 15.84
N PRO A 161 12.82 -7.33 16.80
CA PRO A 161 13.54 -6.96 18.01
C PRO A 161 13.89 -8.22 18.81
N THR A 162 15.07 -8.24 19.40
CA THR A 162 15.54 -9.28 20.31
C THR A 162 15.35 -8.78 21.73
N GLY A 163 14.66 -9.57 22.56
CA GLY A 163 14.53 -9.32 24.00
C GLY A 163 15.78 -9.76 24.78
N SER A 164 15.69 -9.77 26.10
CA SER A 164 16.69 -10.45 26.95
C SER A 164 16.71 -11.97 26.66
N LEU A 165 17.79 -12.68 27.04
CA LEU A 165 17.88 -14.15 26.83
C LEU A 165 16.71 -14.91 27.50
N GLU A 166 16.22 -14.40 28.63
CA GLU A 166 15.06 -14.94 29.34
C GLU A 166 13.77 -14.72 28.55
N GLU A 167 13.59 -13.54 27.94
CA GLU A 167 12.45 -13.25 27.05
C GLU A 167 12.50 -14.08 25.76
N GLU A 168 13.70 -14.38 25.23
CA GLU A 168 13.83 -15.29 24.08
C GLU A 168 13.50 -16.74 24.46
N LEU A 169 13.95 -17.22 25.63
CA LEU A 169 13.59 -18.53 26.18
C LEU A 169 12.08 -18.62 26.45
N ASP A 170 11.47 -17.60 27.05
CA ASP A 170 10.02 -17.54 27.26
C ASP A 170 9.25 -17.44 25.94
N SER A 171 9.75 -16.70 24.95
CA SER A 171 9.15 -16.68 23.61
C SER A 171 9.18 -18.06 22.94
N TYR A 172 10.25 -18.83 23.20
CA TYR A 172 10.47 -20.16 22.67
C TYR A 172 9.57 -21.20 23.34
N PHE A 173 9.44 -21.17 24.67
CA PHE A 173 8.64 -22.14 25.44
C PHE A 173 7.16 -21.75 25.59
N VAL A 174 6.86 -20.47 25.85
CA VAL A 174 5.49 -19.97 26.14
C VAL A 174 4.80 -19.44 24.89
N GLY A 175 5.56 -19.12 23.83
CA GLY A 175 5.00 -18.48 22.63
C GLY A 175 4.72 -16.98 22.82
N ARG A 176 5.34 -16.33 23.81
CA ARG A 176 5.26 -14.86 23.96
C ARG A 176 6.31 -14.23 23.06
N SER A 177 6.03 -14.06 21.76
CA SER A 177 6.91 -13.26 20.91
C SER A 177 6.88 -11.81 21.40
N SER A 178 8.05 -11.15 21.48
CA SER A 178 8.13 -9.71 21.72
C SER A 178 7.54 -8.99 20.50
N ALA A 179 6.22 -8.87 20.52
CA ALA A 179 5.46 -8.12 19.55
C ALA A 179 5.56 -6.65 19.93
N LEU A 180 5.75 -5.79 18.94
CA LEU A 180 5.71 -4.35 19.16
C LEU A 180 4.28 -3.98 19.58
N ILE A 181 4.15 -3.34 20.74
CA ILE A 181 2.87 -2.98 21.37
C ILE A 181 2.01 -2.13 20.43
N ASN A 182 2.65 -1.30 19.61
CA ASN A 182 2.04 -0.60 18.50
C ASN A 182 2.89 -0.83 17.25
N SER A 183 2.30 -1.40 16.19
CA SER A 183 2.95 -1.51 14.88
C SER A 183 3.05 -0.17 14.16
N ASP A 184 2.11 0.75 14.42
CA ASP A 184 1.96 1.97 13.65
C ASP A 184 3.11 3.00 13.79
N PRO A 185 3.68 3.27 14.99
CA PRO A 185 4.75 4.25 15.15
C PRO A 185 6.16 3.74 14.77
N ILE A 186 6.31 2.49 14.32
CA ILE A 186 7.62 1.98 13.87
C ILE A 186 8.06 2.70 12.58
N TYR A 187 7.12 3.11 11.74
CA TYR A 187 7.45 3.36 10.34
C TYR A 187 7.82 4.81 10.03
N GLU A 188 7.20 5.80 10.69
CA GLU A 188 7.59 7.21 10.55
C GLU A 188 8.70 7.64 11.53
N THR A 189 8.68 7.12 12.76
CA THR A 189 9.59 7.52 13.84
C THR A 189 10.71 6.52 14.14
N ALA A 190 10.55 5.21 13.88
CA ALA A 190 11.57 4.25 14.31
C ALA A 190 12.80 4.14 13.41
N TRP A 191 12.95 4.91 12.32
CA TRP A 191 14.30 5.12 11.77
C TRP A 191 15.24 5.74 12.83
N LYS A 192 14.71 6.65 13.66
CA LYS A 192 15.46 7.28 14.76
C LYS A 192 15.65 6.33 15.95
N ASP A 193 14.67 5.49 16.25
CA ASP A 193 14.70 4.58 17.41
C ASP A 193 15.28 3.18 17.13
N ARG A 194 15.41 2.76 15.85
CA ARG A 194 16.00 1.47 15.47
C ARG A 194 17.44 1.33 15.94
N CYS A 195 18.21 2.43 15.96
CA CYS A 195 19.57 2.44 16.49
C CYS A 195 19.65 2.03 17.98
N ARG A 196 18.52 2.05 18.70
CA ARG A 196 18.41 1.67 20.11
C ARG A 196 17.86 0.27 20.31
N LEU A 197 17.40 -0.40 19.24
CA LEU A 197 16.85 -1.74 19.29
C LEU A 197 17.90 -2.76 18.84
N VAL A 198 18.15 -3.76 19.68
CA VAL A 198 18.87 -4.97 19.24
C VAL A 198 17.92 -5.75 18.34
N THR A 199 18.33 -6.00 17.09
CA THR A 199 17.50 -6.71 16.10
C THR A 199 18.21 -7.93 15.57
N THR A 200 17.44 -8.94 15.17
CA THR A 200 17.94 -10.12 14.46
C THR A 200 17.16 -10.34 13.17
N THR A 201 17.78 -11.04 12.22
CA THR A 201 17.15 -11.42 10.94
C THR A 201 16.02 -12.42 11.17
N ALA A 202 14.95 -12.29 10.39
CA ALA A 202 13.76 -13.12 10.48
C ALA A 202 13.31 -13.68 9.11
N GLY A 203 14.27 -13.83 8.19
CA GLY A 203 14.05 -14.32 6.83
C GLY A 203 13.90 -13.20 5.81
N GLU A 204 13.44 -13.53 4.62
CA GLU A 204 13.29 -12.60 3.50
C GLU A 204 12.03 -12.90 2.69
N ILE A 205 11.51 -11.89 2.00
CA ILE A 205 10.32 -12.00 1.15
C ILE A 205 10.66 -11.51 -0.25
N THR A 206 10.24 -12.26 -1.25
CA THR A 206 10.37 -11.90 -2.66
C THR A 206 9.03 -11.45 -3.21
N ILE A 207 9.00 -10.26 -3.78
CA ILE A 207 7.84 -9.66 -4.44
C ILE A 207 8.21 -9.34 -5.88
N GLU A 208 7.30 -9.60 -6.80
CA GLU A 208 7.44 -9.25 -8.21
C GLU A 208 6.30 -8.31 -8.58
N LEU A 209 6.63 -7.11 -9.06
CA LEU A 209 5.69 -6.04 -9.37
C LEU A 209 5.97 -5.47 -10.75
N TYR A 210 4.92 -5.11 -11.46
CA TYR A 210 4.94 -4.28 -12.65
C TYR A 210 4.46 -2.89 -12.26
N THR A 211 5.34 -1.92 -12.49
CA THR A 211 5.03 -0.52 -12.33
C THR A 211 4.62 0.03 -13.69
N ILE A 212 3.39 0.53 -13.79
CA ILE A 212 2.86 1.11 -15.02
C ILE A 212 2.49 2.57 -14.74
N THR A 213 3.09 3.49 -15.48
CA THR A 213 2.78 4.91 -15.37
C THR A 213 1.93 5.39 -16.53
N ARG A 214 0.96 6.27 -16.25
CA ARG A 214 0.10 6.91 -17.26
C ARG A 214 0.12 8.42 -17.05
N HIS A 215 0.03 9.17 -18.14
CA HIS A 215 0.05 10.65 -18.19
C HIS A 215 1.28 11.35 -17.55
N THR A 216 2.32 10.63 -17.12
CA THR A 216 3.56 11.21 -16.56
C THR A 216 4.34 12.06 -17.57
N LYS A 217 4.35 11.65 -18.85
CA LYS A 217 5.00 12.39 -19.95
C LYS A 217 4.44 13.78 -20.17
N LEU A 218 3.14 13.97 -19.95
CA LEU A 218 2.48 15.26 -20.12
C LEU A 218 2.89 16.26 -19.02
N GLN A 219 3.41 15.78 -17.90
CA GLN A 219 3.84 16.58 -16.75
C GLN A 219 5.37 16.63 -16.58
N GLY A 220 6.14 16.02 -17.49
CA GLY A 220 7.61 16.02 -17.43
C GLY A 220 8.22 15.11 -16.37
N ILE A 221 7.45 14.17 -15.80
CA ILE A 221 7.85 13.25 -14.73
C ILE A 221 8.40 11.94 -15.35
N ASP A 222 9.31 12.06 -16.32
CA ASP A 222 9.92 10.89 -16.93
C ASP A 222 11.11 10.42 -16.07
N SER A 223 10.90 9.32 -15.32
CA SER A 223 11.93 8.67 -14.48
C SER A 223 13.12 8.10 -15.29
N ASN A 224 13.01 8.06 -16.62
CA ASN A 224 13.99 7.47 -17.53
C ASN A 224 15.08 8.44 -18.03
N ASN A 225 15.11 9.70 -17.58
CA ASN A 225 16.05 10.70 -18.11
C ASN A 225 17.49 10.63 -17.57
N ASN A 226 17.88 9.57 -16.85
CA ASN A 226 19.24 9.38 -16.34
C ASN A 226 20.12 8.43 -17.19
N LEU A 227 19.77 8.23 -18.47
CA LEU A 227 20.61 7.53 -19.45
C LEU A 227 20.94 8.47 -20.62
N LYS A 228 21.82 9.44 -20.38
CA LYS A 228 22.63 10.09 -21.41
C LYS A 228 24.04 10.31 -20.91
#